data_AF-A0A6B3HRN9-F1
#
_entry.id   AF-A0A6B3HRN9-F1
#
_cell.length_a   1.000
_cell.length_b   1.000
_cell.length_c   1.000
_cell.angle_alpha   90.00
_cell.angle_beta   90.00
_cell.angle_gamma   90.00
#
_symmetry.space_group_name_H-M   'P 1'
#
loop_
_entity.id
_entity.type
_entity.pdbx_description
1 polymer ?
#
loop_
_entity_poly.entity_id
_entity_poly.type
_entity_poly.pdbx_seq_one_letter_code
_entity_poly.pdbx_strand_id
1 'polypeptide(L)'
;DAVCVQGVEAGGHQSTHRDDPQADHTGTGLLTLVTQVRETVQIPIIATGGLMRGSQIAAALAAGADAAQLGTAFLICPESGAHLLHKQALTNPLFVRTEL
;
A
#
# COMPACT_ATOMS: atom_id res chain seq x y z
N ASP A 1 -0.36 2.30 19.33
CA ASP A 1 -1.30 1.16 19.40
C ASP A 1 -1.09 0.12 18.31
N ALA A 2 -1.03 0.51 17.03
CA ALA A 2 -0.81 -0.39 15.90
C ALA A 2 0.37 0.08 15.02
N VAL A 3 0.81 -0.76 14.08
CA VAL A 3 1.79 -0.40 13.04
C VAL A 3 1.18 -0.55 11.65
N CYS A 4 1.34 0.47 10.80
CA CYS A 4 0.99 0.38 9.38
C CYS A 4 2.17 -0.21 8.61
N VAL A 5 1.92 -1.31 7.90
CA VAL A 5 2.93 -2.03 7.12
C VAL A 5 2.74 -1.71 5.65
N GLN A 6 3.60 -0.83 5.14
CA GLN A 6 3.56 -0.34 3.76
C GLN A 6 4.43 -1.20 2.85
N GLY A 7 3.80 -1.97 1.98
CA GLY A 7 4.48 -2.70 0.92
C GLY A 7 4.91 -1.80 -0.23
N VAL A 8 5.82 -2.32 -1.06
CA VAL A 8 6.33 -1.63 -2.24
C VAL A 8 5.25 -1.25 -3.27
N GLU A 9 4.12 -1.95 -3.25
CA GLU A 9 2.96 -1.71 -4.13
C GLU A 9 2.14 -0.47 -3.73
N ALA A 10 2.46 0.19 -2.62
CA ALA A 10 1.79 1.40 -2.20
C ALA A 10 2.09 2.58 -3.15
N GLY A 11 1.04 3.33 -3.50
CA GLY A 11 1.20 4.60 -4.18
C GLY A 11 1.57 5.73 -3.20
N GLY A 12 2.08 6.83 -3.75
CA GLY A 12 2.55 7.97 -2.96
C GLY A 12 3.98 7.77 -2.46
N HIS A 13 4.34 8.44 -1.36
CA HIS A 13 5.67 8.30 -0.77
C HIS A 13 5.83 6.96 -0.06
N GLN A 14 7.02 6.39 -0.16
CA GLN A 14 7.45 5.33 0.75
C GLN A 14 7.79 5.94 2.11
N SER A 15 7.21 5.39 3.18
CA SER A 15 7.35 5.92 4.54
C SER A 15 8.61 5.38 5.24
N THR A 16 9.71 5.26 4.50
CA THR A 16 10.99 4.84 5.08
C THR A 16 11.43 5.85 6.14
N HIS A 17 11.94 5.37 7.28
CA HIS A 17 12.35 6.25 8.37
C HIS A 17 13.59 7.10 8.03
N ARG A 18 14.39 6.63 7.08
CA ARG A 18 15.54 7.30 6.53
C ARG A 18 15.54 7.09 5.03
N ASP A 19 15.70 8.18 4.30
CA ASP A 19 15.95 8.16 2.86
C ASP A 19 17.43 7.81 2.63
N ASP A 20 17.68 6.67 2.01
CA ASP A 20 19.01 6.15 1.70
C ASP A 20 19.07 5.78 0.21
N PRO A 21 19.81 6.53 -0.62
CA PRO A 21 19.92 6.27 -2.06
C PRO A 21 20.48 4.87 -2.40
N GLN A 22 21.15 4.21 -1.46
CA GLN A 22 21.64 2.84 -1.68
C GLN A 22 20.53 1.79 -1.53
N ALA A 23 19.40 2.16 -0.91
CA ALA A 23 18.24 1.29 -0.73
C ALA A 23 17.17 1.52 -1.82
N ASP A 24 17.45 2.33 -2.84
CA ASP A 24 16.55 2.57 -3.96
C ASP A 24 16.12 1.25 -4.61
N HIS A 25 14.82 1.14 -4.89
CA HIS A 25 14.18 -0.04 -5.48
C HIS A 25 14.31 -1.36 -4.68
N THR A 26 14.73 -1.31 -3.41
CA THR A 26 14.82 -2.51 -2.54
C THR A 26 13.54 -2.79 -1.74
N GLY A 27 12.43 -2.13 -2.09
CA GLY A 27 11.16 -2.26 -1.38
C GLY A 27 10.64 -3.70 -1.32
N THR A 28 10.10 -4.07 -0.16
CA THR A 28 9.54 -5.42 0.07
C THR A 28 8.06 -5.44 -0.29
N GLY A 29 7.63 -6.48 -1.02
CA GLY A 29 6.21 -6.70 -1.34
C GLY A 29 5.34 -6.85 -0.09
N LEU A 30 4.11 -6.33 -0.13
CA LEU A 30 3.24 -6.22 1.04
C LEU A 30 3.05 -7.55 1.76
N LEU A 31 2.78 -8.64 1.02
CA LEU A 31 2.48 -9.93 1.64
C LEU A 31 3.67 -10.47 2.44
N THR A 32 4.88 -10.38 1.88
CA THR A 32 6.12 -10.77 2.56
C THR A 32 6.41 -9.87 3.76
N LEU A 33 6.20 -8.55 3.61
CA LEU A 33 6.47 -7.60 4.68
C LEU A 33 5.52 -7.81 5.86
N VAL A 34 4.22 -8.05 5.60
CA VAL A 34 3.24 -8.36 6.65
C VAL A 34 3.64 -9.61 7.43
N THR A 35 4.06 -10.70 6.76
CA THR A 35 4.50 -11.91 7.46
C THR A 35 5.74 -11.66 8.31
N GLN A 36 6.74 -10.92 7.81
CA GLN A 36 7.95 -10.60 8.55
C GLN A 36 7.68 -9.73 9.78
N VAL A 37 6.84 -8.70 9.63
CA VAL A 37 6.47 -7.82 10.74
C VAL A 37 5.65 -8.58 11.78
N ARG A 38 4.72 -9.45 11.35
CA ARG A 38 3.91 -10.27 12.25
C ARG A 38 4.75 -11.16 13.17
N GLU A 39 5.85 -11.71 12.67
CA GLU A 39 6.79 -12.51 13.47
C GLU A 39 7.61 -11.67 14.46
N THR A 40 7.71 -10.36 14.22
CA THR A 40 8.60 -9.46 14.99
C THR A 40 7.87 -8.69 16.08
N VAL A 41 6.61 -8.29 15.85
CA VAL A 41 5.85 -7.43 16.76
C VAL A 41 4.64 -8.16 17.34
N GLN A 42 4.17 -7.71 18.51
CA GLN A 42 2.94 -8.22 19.13
C GLN A 42 1.74 -7.28 18.97
N ILE A 43 1.97 -6.02 18.59
CA ILE A 43 0.92 -5.03 18.37
C ILE A 43 0.14 -5.30 17.07
N PRO A 44 -1.08 -4.78 16.92
CA PRO A 44 -1.87 -4.90 15.70
C PRO A 44 -1.18 -4.35 14.45
N ILE A 45 -1.46 -4.96 13.31
CA ILE A 45 -0.87 -4.65 12.01
C ILE A 45 -1.95 -4.16 11.03
N ILE A 46 -1.69 -3.05 10.36
CA ILE A 46 -2.54 -2.52 9.28
C ILE A 46 -1.78 -2.66 7.96
N ALA A 47 -2.22 -3.55 7.08
CA ALA A 47 -1.58 -3.77 5.77
C ALA A 47 -1.95 -2.65 4.78
N THR A 48 -0.97 -2.10 4.05
CA THR A 48 -1.21 -1.07 3.02
C THR A 48 -0.29 -1.23 1.82
N GLY A 49 -0.84 -1.18 0.61
CA GLY A 49 -0.11 -1.30 -0.66
C GLY A 49 -0.82 -2.19 -1.66
N GLY A 50 -1.16 -1.67 -2.84
CA GLY A 50 -1.79 -2.45 -3.93
C GLY A 50 -3.18 -3.07 -3.64
N LEU A 51 -3.78 -2.83 -2.47
CA LEU A 51 -5.09 -3.39 -2.10
C LEU A 51 -6.23 -2.61 -2.75
N MET A 52 -7.02 -3.27 -3.60
CA MET A 52 -8.10 -2.68 -4.39
C MET A 52 -9.43 -3.45 -4.28
N ARG A 53 -9.41 -4.70 -3.79
CA ARG A 53 -10.56 -5.61 -3.74
C ARG A 53 -10.63 -6.36 -2.43
N GLY A 54 -11.84 -6.80 -2.07
CA GLY A 54 -12.10 -7.58 -0.84
C GLY A 54 -11.28 -8.87 -0.75
N SER A 55 -10.99 -9.54 -1.88
CA SER A 55 -10.12 -10.73 -1.89
C SER A 55 -8.69 -10.42 -1.48
N GLN A 56 -8.16 -9.25 -1.84
CA GLN A 56 -6.81 -8.83 -1.44
C GLN A 56 -6.78 -8.43 0.04
N ILE A 57 -7.86 -7.82 0.54
CA ILE A 57 -8.03 -7.56 1.98
C ILE A 57 -8.04 -8.90 2.73
N ALA A 58 -8.84 -9.86 2.29
CA ALA A 58 -8.90 -11.19 2.89
C ALA A 58 -7.54 -11.90 2.89
N ALA A 59 -6.76 -11.76 1.81
CA ALA A 59 -5.40 -12.30 1.75
C ALA A 59 -4.46 -11.64 2.76
N ALA A 60 -4.52 -10.32 2.92
CA ALA A 60 -3.72 -9.59 3.92
C ALA A 60 -4.11 -9.99 5.36
N LEU A 61 -5.41 -10.14 5.63
CA LEU A 61 -5.90 -10.61 6.93
C LEU A 61 -5.43 -12.04 7.21
N ALA A 62 -5.52 -12.93 6.22
CA ALA A 62 -5.04 -14.31 6.34
C ALA A 62 -3.52 -14.40 6.57
N ALA A 63 -2.76 -13.41 6.09
CA ALA A 63 -1.31 -13.30 6.31
C ALA A 63 -0.95 -12.75 7.70
N GLY A 64 -1.92 -12.32 8.50
CA GLY A 64 -1.72 -11.87 9.88
C GLY A 64 -1.89 -10.37 10.11
N ALA A 65 -2.43 -9.63 9.14
CA ALA A 65 -2.88 -8.25 9.40
C ALA A 65 -4.23 -8.24 10.13
N ASP A 66 -4.46 -7.21 10.95
CA ASP A 66 -5.71 -6.98 11.67
C ASP A 66 -6.66 -6.07 10.88
N ALA A 67 -6.12 -5.24 9.99
CA ALA A 67 -6.87 -4.37 9.11
C ALA A 67 -6.13 -4.11 7.79
N ALA A 68 -6.85 -3.53 6.83
CA ALA A 68 -6.29 -3.06 5.58
C ALA A 68 -6.53 -1.55 5.43
N GLN A 69 -5.51 -0.82 5.00
CA GLN A 69 -5.58 0.58 4.61
C GLN A 69 -5.42 0.69 3.10
N LEU A 70 -6.35 1.39 2.45
CA LEU A 70 -6.42 1.55 1.01
C LEU A 70 -6.32 3.04 0.67
N GLY A 71 -5.42 3.40 -0.25
CA GLY A 71 -5.29 4.76 -0.77
C GLY A 71 -5.86 4.87 -2.17
N THR A 72 -5.16 4.29 -3.14
CA THR A 72 -5.51 4.34 -4.58
C THR A 72 -6.96 3.95 -4.88
N ALA A 73 -7.50 2.95 -4.16
CA ALA A 73 -8.89 2.51 -4.33
C ALA A 73 -9.93 3.62 -4.08
N PHE A 74 -9.69 4.50 -3.10
CA PHE A 74 -10.59 5.60 -2.76
C PHE A 74 -10.30 6.88 -3.55
N LEU A 75 -9.19 6.95 -4.27
CA LEU A 75 -8.75 8.17 -4.95
C LEU A 75 -9.73 8.61 -6.06
N ILE A 76 -10.41 7.67 -6.70
CA ILE A 76 -11.42 7.91 -7.75
C ILE A 76 -12.83 8.19 -7.21
N CYS A 77 -13.07 8.03 -5.90
CA CYS A 77 -14.39 8.29 -5.32
C CYS A 77 -14.83 9.76 -5.53
N PRO A 78 -16.14 10.04 -5.64
CA PRO A 78 -16.65 11.40 -5.80
C PRO A 78 -16.15 12.37 -4.71
N GLU A 79 -16.05 11.90 -3.48
CA GLU A 79 -15.66 12.66 -2.29
C GLU A 79 -14.17 12.97 -2.23
N SER A 80 -13.33 12.23 -2.98
CA SER A 80 -11.89 12.47 -3.02
C SER A 80 -11.60 13.87 -3.59
N GLY A 81 -10.79 14.66 -2.87
CA GLY A 81 -10.36 15.99 -3.32
C GLY A 81 -9.29 15.98 -4.43
N ALA A 82 -8.93 14.80 -4.96
CA ALA A 82 -7.95 14.70 -6.04
C ALA A 82 -8.41 15.44 -7.30
N HIS A 83 -7.47 16.11 -7.97
CA HIS A 83 -7.75 16.82 -9.21
C HIS A 83 -8.34 15.87 -10.27
N LEU A 84 -9.28 16.37 -11.08
CA LEU A 84 -9.99 15.55 -12.08
C LEU A 84 -9.02 14.81 -13.02
N LEU A 85 -7.96 15.49 -13.47
CA LEU A 85 -6.93 14.87 -14.31
C LEU A 85 -6.22 13.70 -13.63
N HIS A 86 -5.99 13.76 -12.31
CA HIS A 86 -5.39 12.66 -11.56
C HIS A 86 -6.37 11.48 -11.50
N LYS A 87 -7.65 11.74 -11.17
CA LYS A 87 -8.68 10.69 -11.15
C LYS A 87 -8.82 9.99 -12.50
N GLN A 88 -8.81 10.77 -13.59
CA GLN A 88 -8.90 10.25 -14.96
C GLN A 88 -7.66 9.43 -15.36
N ALA A 89 -6.46 9.87 -14.94
CA ALA A 89 -5.23 9.16 -15.26
C ALA A 89 -5.19 7.73 -14.71
N LEU A 90 -5.77 7.49 -13.52
CA LEU A 90 -5.76 6.18 -12.85
C LEU A 90 -6.39 5.04 -13.66
N THR A 91 -7.29 5.34 -14.58
CA THR A 91 -7.98 4.33 -15.42
C THR A 91 -7.74 4.56 -16.91
N ASN A 92 -6.83 5.47 -17.27
CA ASN A 92 -6.54 5.79 -18.66
C ASN A 92 -5.59 4.74 -19.25
N PRO A 93 -5.91 4.11 -20.40
CA PRO A 93 -5.05 3.11 -21.03
C PRO A 93 -3.70 3.65 -21.53
N LEU A 94 -3.48 4.97 -21.51
CA LEU A 94 -2.17 5.59 -21.76
C LEU A 94 -1.22 5.52 -20.54
N PHE A 95 -1.75 5.32 -19.34
CA PHE A 95 -1.00 5.27 -18.08
C PHE A 95 -1.12 3.89 -17.43
N VAL A 96 -0.39 2.90 -17.96
CA VAL A 96 -0.51 1.48 -17.56
C VAL A 96 0.51 1.02 -16.52
N ARG A 97 1.35 1.93 -16.01
CA ARG A 97 2.53 1.64 -15.19
C ARG A 97 2.74 2.72 -14.14
N THR A 98 3.23 2.31 -12.97
CA THR A 98 3.80 3.17 -11.92
C THR A 98 5.26 2.81 -11.73
N GLU A 99 6.04 3.72 -11.13
CA GLU A 99 7.46 3.53 -10.82
C GLU A 99 7.74 3.77 -9.34
N LEU A 100 8.83 3.18 -8.85
CA LEU A 100 9.41 3.40 -7.53
C LEU A 100 10.61 4.31 -7.64
#